data_AF-A0A8C2WU90-F1
#
_entry.id   AF-A0A8C2WU90-F1
#
_cell.length_a   1.000
_cell.length_b   1.000
_cell.length_c   1.000
_cell.angle_alpha   90.00
_cell.angle_beta   90.00
_cell.angle_gamma   90.00
#
_symmetry.space_group_name_H-M   'P 1'
#
loop_
_entity.id
_entity.type
_entity.pdbx_description
1 polymer ?
#
loop_
_entity_poly.entity_id
_entity_poly.type
_entity_poly.pdbx_seq_one_letter_code
_entity_poly.pdbx_strand_id
1 'polypeptide(L)'
;MPLKLSRLLFFFSSTGLDFLPLPVVVCSCGRLTSVEMAKSKNHTTHNQSRKAHRNGIKKPRSQRYESLKGVDPKFLKNMRFAKKHNKKGMKGMRKAAAVQAK
;
A
#
# COMPACT_ATOMS: atom_id res chain seq x y z
N MET A 1 2.00 7.37 -20.88
CA MET A 1 2.49 8.73 -21.19
C MET A 1 3.83 8.90 -20.49
N PRO A 2 4.93 9.03 -21.25
CA PRO A 2 6.30 8.76 -20.79
C PRO A 2 6.94 9.88 -19.95
N LEU A 3 7.85 9.42 -19.10
CA LEU A 3 8.91 10.10 -18.37
C LEU A 3 9.60 11.20 -19.20
N LYS A 4 9.86 12.36 -18.59
CA LYS A 4 10.85 13.34 -19.08
C LYS A 4 11.86 13.67 -17.99
N LEU A 5 12.91 12.85 -18.01
CA LEU A 5 14.28 13.18 -17.66
C LEU A 5 14.85 14.17 -18.70
N SER A 6 15.92 14.90 -18.34
CA SER A 6 16.64 15.96 -19.06
C SER A 6 16.03 17.37 -18.89
N ARG A 7 16.78 18.41 -18.52
CA ARG A 7 18.03 18.80 -19.16
C ARG A 7 18.86 19.70 -18.23
N LEU A 8 20.05 19.21 -17.95
CA LEU A 8 21.22 19.94 -17.51
C LEU A 8 21.49 21.12 -18.45
N LEU A 9 21.52 22.36 -17.94
CA LEU A 9 22.27 23.46 -18.53
C LEU A 9 22.91 24.26 -17.39
N PHE A 10 24.17 23.91 -17.15
CA PHE A 10 25.18 24.72 -16.48
C PHE A 10 25.31 26.05 -17.24
N PHE A 11 25.14 27.18 -16.54
CA PHE A 11 25.67 28.46 -17.01
C PHE A 11 26.71 28.94 -15.99
N PHE A 12 27.94 28.95 -16.49
CA PHE A 12 29.18 29.29 -15.83
C PHE A 12 29.35 30.80 -15.93
N SER A 13 29.40 31.53 -14.81
CA SER A 13 29.91 32.91 -14.79
C SER A 13 30.88 33.08 -13.64
N SER A 14 32.14 33.16 -14.05
CA SER A 14 33.31 33.53 -13.27
C SER A 14 33.20 34.98 -12.81
N THR A 15 33.45 35.23 -11.51
CA THR A 15 34.28 36.30 -10.93
C THR A 15 33.92 36.46 -9.45
N GLY A 16 34.86 36.20 -8.55
CA GLY A 16 34.69 36.52 -7.13
C GLY A 16 35.57 35.70 -6.20
N LEU A 17 36.89 35.78 -6.40
CA LEU A 17 37.86 35.47 -5.34
C LEU A 17 37.74 36.58 -4.30
N ASP A 18 37.12 36.30 -3.16
CA ASP A 18 37.44 36.98 -1.90
C ASP A 18 37.92 35.94 -0.89
N PHE A 19 39.24 35.91 -0.86
CA PHE A 19 40.12 35.27 0.08
C PHE A 19 40.06 36.06 1.39
N LEU A 20 39.69 35.41 2.50
CA LEU A 20 40.51 35.42 3.72
C LEU A 20 39.95 34.40 4.76
N PRO A 21 40.79 33.43 5.16
CA PRO A 21 40.48 32.38 6.14
C PRO A 21 40.86 32.82 7.57
N LEU A 22 40.06 32.39 8.55
CA LEU A 22 40.41 32.44 9.97
C LEU A 22 39.92 31.16 10.68
N PRO A 23 40.57 30.79 11.80
CA PRO A 23 41.42 29.60 11.84
C PRO A 23 40.72 28.32 12.29
N VAL A 24 41.19 27.24 11.68
CA VAL A 24 41.25 25.89 12.22
C VAL A 24 41.59 25.87 13.72
N VAL A 25 40.56 25.76 14.56
CA VAL A 25 40.69 24.96 15.77
C VAL A 25 40.35 23.55 15.37
N VAL A 26 41.35 22.83 14.87
CA VAL A 26 41.33 21.37 14.89
C VAL A 26 41.41 21.00 16.36
N CYS A 27 40.25 20.88 17.01
CA CYS A 27 40.17 20.12 18.25
C CYS A 27 40.20 18.65 17.84
N SER A 28 41.40 18.18 17.52
CA SER A 28 41.79 16.77 17.49
C SER A 28 41.81 16.25 18.94
N CYS A 29 40.63 16.16 19.53
CA CYS A 29 40.29 15.40 20.72
C CYS A 29 39.08 14.58 20.28
N GLY A 30 39.20 13.33 19.92
CA GLY A 30 40.15 12.36 20.37
C GLY A 30 39.36 11.08 20.32
N ARG A 31 39.75 10.17 19.43
CA ARG A 31 39.27 8.79 19.39
C ARG A 31 37.77 8.69 19.08
N LEU A 32 37.48 8.22 17.87
CA LEU A 32 36.38 7.26 17.70
C LEU A 32 36.65 6.18 18.76
N THR A 33 36.07 6.33 19.96
CA THR A 33 35.92 5.21 20.87
C THR A 33 35.02 4.29 20.10
N SER A 34 35.64 3.30 19.49
CA SER A 34 35.05 2.02 19.19
C SER A 34 34.23 1.64 20.42
N VAL A 35 32.96 2.04 20.45
CA VAL A 35 31.98 1.48 21.36
C VAL A 35 31.74 0.10 20.77
N GLU A 36 32.69 -0.78 21.06
CA GLU A 36 32.55 -2.19 20.82
C GLU A 36 31.35 -2.60 21.68
N MET A 37 30.22 -2.80 21.01
CA MET A 37 29.03 -3.37 21.60
C MET A 37 29.38 -4.77 22.08
N ALA A 38 29.91 -4.89 23.30
CA ALA A 38 30.33 -6.18 23.87
C ALA A 38 29.20 -7.22 23.82
N LYS A 39 27.93 -6.77 23.87
CA LYS A 39 26.76 -7.49 23.34
C LYS A 39 25.57 -6.53 23.14
N SER A 40 24.92 -6.55 21.98
CA SER A 40 23.64 -5.86 21.75
C SER A 40 22.44 -6.73 22.11
N LYS A 41 21.28 -6.11 22.42
CA LYS A 41 20.03 -6.85 22.57
C LYS A 41 19.55 -7.35 21.20
N ASN A 42 19.34 -8.65 21.08
CA ASN A 42 19.02 -9.29 19.80
C ASN A 42 17.56 -9.15 19.35
N HIS A 43 16.61 -8.88 20.26
CA HIS A 43 15.19 -8.79 19.93
C HIS A 43 14.39 -7.92 20.93
N THR A 44 13.43 -7.15 20.43
CA THR A 44 12.47 -6.40 21.27
C THR A 44 11.13 -6.15 20.56
N THR A 45 10.03 -6.38 21.27
CA THR A 45 8.66 -6.05 20.83
C THR A 45 8.06 -4.85 21.60
N HIS A 46 8.86 -4.18 22.43
CA HIS A 46 8.40 -3.21 23.44
C HIS A 46 7.50 -2.08 22.90
N ASN A 47 7.86 -1.46 21.77
CA ASN A 47 7.10 -0.35 21.20
C ASN A 47 6.20 -0.75 20.01
N GLN A 48 6.10 -2.04 19.70
CA GLN A 48 5.36 -2.48 18.49
C GLN A 48 3.86 -2.31 18.67
N SER A 49 3.32 -2.71 19.83
CA SER A 49 1.90 -2.55 20.17
C SER A 49 1.49 -1.08 20.17
N ARG A 50 2.24 -0.20 20.83
CA ARG A 50 1.96 1.24 20.87
C ARG A 50 1.88 1.86 19.47
N LYS A 51 2.80 1.51 18.57
CA LYS A 51 2.79 1.97 17.18
C LYS A 51 1.58 1.44 16.40
N ALA A 52 1.25 0.16 16.54
CA ALA A 52 0.09 -0.45 15.88
C ALA A 52 -1.23 0.19 16.35
N HIS A 53 -1.34 0.53 17.64
CA HIS A 53 -2.52 1.18 18.21
C HIS A 53 -2.60 2.69 17.95
N ARG A 54 -1.50 3.38 17.56
CA ARG A 54 -1.56 4.82 17.20
C ARG A 54 -2.55 5.08 16.05
N ASN A 55 -2.56 4.22 15.04
CA ASN A 55 -3.51 4.29 13.92
C ASN A 55 -4.76 3.42 14.16
N GLY A 56 -4.73 2.59 15.22
CA GLY A 56 -5.76 1.63 15.57
C GLY A 56 -5.77 0.40 14.68
N ILE A 57 -5.86 -0.79 15.28
CA ILE A 57 -6.02 -2.05 14.55
C ILE A 57 -7.48 -2.15 14.10
N LYS A 58 -7.76 -1.85 12.82
CA LYS A 58 -9.11 -1.91 12.25
C LYS A 58 -9.40 -3.32 11.74
N LYS A 59 -10.62 -3.80 12.00
CA LYS A 59 -11.12 -5.06 11.41
C LYS A 59 -11.33 -4.89 9.90
N PRO A 60 -11.13 -5.93 9.08
CA PRO A 60 -11.50 -5.88 7.67
C PRO A 60 -13.00 -5.59 7.55
N ARG A 61 -13.38 -4.86 6.50
CA ARG A 61 -14.80 -4.57 6.22
C ARG A 61 -15.49 -5.84 5.77
N SER A 62 -16.63 -6.17 6.38
CA SER A 62 -17.53 -7.19 5.86
C SER A 62 -18.44 -6.56 4.80
N GLN A 63 -18.52 -7.18 3.63
CA GLN A 63 -19.43 -6.79 2.56
C GLN A 63 -20.63 -7.74 2.53
N ARG A 64 -21.83 -7.23 2.22
CA ARG A 64 -23.05 -8.07 2.10
C ARG A 64 -22.90 -9.15 1.02
N TYR A 65 -22.19 -8.85 -0.06
CA TYR A 65 -21.91 -9.78 -1.15
C TYR A 65 -20.41 -9.83 -1.41
N GLU A 66 -19.80 -10.98 -1.14
CA GLU A 66 -18.38 -11.22 -1.37
C GLU A 66 -18.10 -11.70 -2.80
N SER A 67 -16.83 -11.66 -3.20
CA SER A 67 -16.40 -12.16 -4.51
C SER A 67 -16.40 -13.69 -4.55
N LEU A 68 -16.86 -14.28 -5.65
CA LEU A 68 -16.86 -15.73 -5.88
C LEU A 68 -15.52 -16.28 -6.41
N LYS A 69 -14.40 -15.60 -6.12
CA LYS A 69 -13.07 -16.03 -6.56
C LYS A 69 -12.63 -17.25 -5.77
N GLY A 70 -12.15 -18.28 -6.45
CA GLY A 70 -11.72 -19.55 -5.83
C GLY A 70 -12.83 -20.61 -5.68
N VAL A 71 -14.06 -20.31 -6.11
CA VAL A 71 -15.13 -21.31 -6.22
C VAL A 71 -14.88 -22.21 -7.43
N ASP A 72 -15.28 -23.48 -7.33
CA ASP A 72 -15.13 -24.49 -8.38
C ASP A 72 -15.58 -23.97 -9.78
N PRO A 73 -14.70 -24.04 -10.79
CA PRO A 73 -15.03 -23.61 -12.14
C PRO A 73 -16.24 -24.31 -12.76
N LYS A 74 -16.52 -25.59 -12.43
CA LYS A 74 -17.67 -26.32 -12.97
C LYS A 74 -18.98 -25.75 -12.42
N PHE A 75 -19.05 -25.52 -11.12
CA PHE A 75 -20.17 -24.82 -10.48
C PHE A 75 -20.37 -23.41 -11.05
N LEU A 76 -19.30 -22.62 -11.20
CA LEU A 76 -19.38 -21.27 -11.75
C LEU A 76 -19.91 -21.24 -13.18
N LYS A 77 -19.50 -22.20 -14.03
CA LYS A 77 -20.02 -22.32 -15.40
C LYS A 77 -21.54 -22.53 -15.39
N ASN A 78 -22.04 -23.48 -14.59
CA ASN A 78 -23.47 -23.74 -14.49
C ASN A 78 -24.24 -22.50 -13.99
N MET A 79 -23.80 -21.88 -12.90
CA MET A 79 -24.45 -20.69 -12.36
C MET A 79 -24.48 -19.53 -13.36
N ARG A 80 -23.43 -19.35 -14.17
CA ARG A 80 -23.40 -18.35 -15.25
C ARG A 80 -24.44 -18.66 -16.32
N PHE A 81 -24.58 -19.93 -16.73
CA PHE A 81 -25.61 -20.33 -17.70
C PHE A 81 -27.03 -20.16 -17.14
N ALA A 82 -27.29 -20.53 -15.88
CA ALA A 82 -28.59 -20.34 -15.24
C ALA A 82 -28.97 -18.84 -15.22
N LYS A 83 -28.06 -17.98 -14.71
CA LYS A 83 -28.28 -16.52 -14.68
C LYS A 83 -28.47 -15.92 -16.08
N LYS A 84 -27.79 -16.45 -17.10
CA LYS A 84 -27.94 -16.00 -18.50
C LYS A 84 -29.35 -16.22 -19.06
N HIS A 85 -30.00 -17.34 -18.73
CA HIS A 85 -31.27 -17.74 -19.35
C HIS A 85 -32.52 -17.38 -18.54
N ASN A 86 -32.39 -16.90 -17.29
CA ASN A 86 -33.53 -16.50 -16.44
C ASN A 86 -34.48 -15.48 -17.10
N LYS A 87 -33.98 -14.65 -18.03
CA LYS A 87 -34.81 -13.66 -18.76
C LYS A 87 -35.93 -14.29 -19.60
N LYS A 88 -35.75 -15.53 -20.08
CA LYS A 88 -36.71 -16.23 -20.94
C LYS A 88 -37.98 -16.64 -20.17
N GLY A 89 -37.84 -17.03 -18.90
CA GLY A 89 -38.95 -17.51 -18.06
C GLY A 89 -39.75 -16.41 -17.36
N MET A 90 -39.33 -15.14 -17.45
CA MET A 90 -39.91 -14.06 -16.63
C MET A 90 -41.40 -13.81 -16.90
N LYS A 91 -41.88 -13.99 -18.13
CA LYS A 91 -43.30 -13.78 -18.45
C LYS A 91 -44.20 -14.81 -17.77
N GLY A 92 -43.78 -16.08 -17.74
CA GLY A 92 -44.48 -17.15 -17.03
C GLY A 92 -44.45 -16.93 -15.51
N MET A 93 -43.29 -16.57 -14.97
CA MET A 93 -43.14 -16.26 -13.54
C MET A 93 -44.00 -15.07 -13.10
N ARG A 94 -44.08 -14.00 -13.90
CA ARG A 94 -44.93 -12.83 -13.56
C ARG A 94 -46.42 -13.17 -13.58
N LYS A 95 -46.87 -13.98 -14.54
CA LYS A 95 -48.26 -14.46 -14.57
C LYS A 95 -48.56 -15.35 -13.35
N ALA A 96 -47.67 -16.29 -13.04
CA ALA A 96 -47.82 -17.14 -11.86
C ALA A 96 -47.81 -16.33 -10.55
N ALA A 97 -46.92 -15.34 -10.42
CA ALA A 97 -46.87 -14.45 -9.25
C ALA A 97 -48.12 -13.57 -9.12
N ALA A 98 -48.68 -13.08 -10.24
CA ALA A 98 -49.92 -12.29 -10.23
C ALA A 98 -51.16 -13.13 -9.86
N VAL A 99 -51.13 -14.44 -10.16
CA VAL A 99 -52.17 -15.38 -9.73
C VAL A 99 -52.03 -15.70 -8.24
N GLN A 100 -50.82 -15.84 -7.72
CA GLN A 100 -50.57 -16.12 -6.29
C GLN A 100 -50.78 -14.91 -5.37
N ALA A 101 -50.76 -13.69 -5.92
CA ALA A 101 -51.00 -12.45 -5.18
C ALA A 101 -52.49 -12.04 -5.15
N LYS A 102 -53.37 -12.87 -5.73
CA LYS A 102 -54.83 -12.73 -5.72
C LYS A 102 -55.43 -13.71 -4.74
#